data_AF-A0A9P7BUQ3-F1
#
_entry.id   AF-A0A9P7BUQ3-F1
#
_cell.length_a   1.000
_cell.length_b   1.000
_cell.length_c   1.000
_cell.angle_alpha   90.00
_cell.angle_beta   90.00
_cell.angle_gamma   90.00
#
_symmetry.space_group_name_H-M   'P 1'
#
loop_
_entity.id
_entity.type
_entity.pdbx_description
1 polymer ?
#
loop_
_entity_poly.entity_id
_entity_poly.type
_entity_poly.pdbx_seq_one_letter_code
_entity_poly.pdbx_strand_id
1 'polypeptide(L)'
;MNTISLDFKHKTKYDELKKRYRAIEEENEILEQKLCKARRHIKRLRLERSLLLERVDKVNNDHHSDSGSEILHNDFEKHKNIKPKKKKDPNAPKGPGNVFFLFCRMERDKIKVENPEENIGDVTRLLALKWKGLTKEEKKVYYDTFKKEMDEYEEAMKSYKEGLIDSPPHIQNDIPIIQHQQHPEDIFILNTENEHTL
;
A
#
# COMPACT_ATOMS: atom_id res chain seq x y z
N MET A 1 -22.66 53.78 -44.42
CA MET A 1 -23.40 52.69 -43.76
C MET A 1 -22.52 51.67 -43.02
N ASN A 2 -21.23 51.51 -43.34
CA ASN A 2 -20.35 50.52 -42.67
C ASN A 2 -19.96 50.82 -41.20
N THR A 3 -19.92 52.08 -40.79
CA THR A 3 -19.46 52.50 -39.46
C THR A 3 -20.42 52.10 -38.32
N ILE A 4 -21.73 52.24 -38.55
CA ILE A 4 -22.78 51.88 -37.58
C ILE A 4 -22.80 50.36 -37.30
N SER A 5 -22.52 49.53 -38.33
CA SER A 5 -22.42 48.07 -38.20
C SER A 5 -21.20 47.65 -37.38
N LEU A 6 -20.08 48.36 -37.51
CA LEU A 6 -18.87 48.11 -36.73
C LEU A 6 -19.05 48.47 -35.26
N ASP A 7 -19.68 49.62 -34.96
CA ASP A 7 -19.99 50.04 -33.59
C ASP A 7 -20.95 49.08 -32.89
N PHE A 8 -21.95 48.57 -33.61
CA PHE A 8 -22.86 47.57 -33.06
C PHE A 8 -22.11 46.29 -32.69
N LYS A 9 -21.23 45.78 -33.57
CA LYS A 9 -20.40 44.60 -33.29
C LYS A 9 -19.47 44.80 -32.09
N HIS A 10 -18.86 45.98 -31.97
CA HIS A 10 -18.00 46.32 -30.84
C HIS A 10 -18.78 46.37 -29.53
N LYS A 11 -19.98 46.94 -29.56
CA LYS A 11 -20.87 46.99 -28.40
C LYS A 11 -21.28 45.59 -27.95
N THR A 12 -21.70 44.71 -28.88
CA THR A 12 -22.02 43.31 -28.56
C THR A 12 -20.83 42.58 -27.96
N LYS A 13 -19.63 42.73 -28.54
CA LYS A 13 -18.41 42.09 -28.02
C LYS A 13 -18.04 42.61 -26.63
N TYR A 14 -18.20 43.91 -26.38
CA TYR A 14 -18.00 44.51 -25.05
C TYR A 14 -18.99 43.95 -24.02
N ASP A 15 -20.26 43.85 -24.38
CA ASP A 15 -21.29 43.31 -23.49
C ASP A 15 -21.06 41.82 -23.16
N GLU A 16 -20.65 41.03 -24.15
CA GLU A 16 -20.24 39.64 -23.94
C GLU A 16 -19.01 39.52 -23.04
N LEU A 17 -17.99 40.34 -23.29
CA LEU A 17 -16.76 40.32 -22.48
C LEU A 17 -17.06 40.74 -21.04
N LYS A 18 -17.90 41.75 -20.84
CA LYS A 18 -18.38 42.20 -19.52
C LYS A 18 -19.20 41.12 -18.81
N LYS A 19 -19.98 40.33 -19.55
CA LYS A 19 -20.72 39.19 -19.00
C LYS A 19 -19.77 38.07 -18.56
N ARG A 20 -18.78 37.72 -19.39
CA ARG A 20 -17.75 36.73 -19.05
C ARG A 20 -16.91 37.16 -17.85
N TYR A 21 -16.53 38.44 -17.79
CA TYR A 21 -15.78 38.99 -16.67
C TYR A 21 -16.52 38.80 -15.34
N ARG A 22 -17.81 39.16 -15.29
CA ARG A 22 -18.65 38.93 -14.10
C ARG A 22 -18.78 37.46 -13.72
N ALA A 23 -18.97 36.57 -14.70
CA ALA A 23 -19.04 35.14 -14.43
C ALA A 23 -17.73 34.61 -13.82
N ILE A 24 -16.57 35.07 -14.31
CA ILE A 24 -15.26 34.71 -13.76
C ILE A 24 -15.12 35.23 -12.32
N GLU A 25 -15.57 36.46 -12.04
CA GLU A 25 -15.55 37.02 -10.68
C GLU A 25 -16.42 36.18 -9.71
N GLU A 26 -17.63 35.80 -10.12
CA GLU A 26 -18.52 34.95 -9.33
C GLU A 26 -17.92 33.55 -9.08
N GLU A 27 -17.33 32.93 -10.11
CA GLU A 27 -16.64 31.64 -9.98
C GLU A 27 -15.45 31.74 -9.03
N ASN A 28 -14.65 32.81 -9.13
CA ASN A 28 -13.53 33.05 -8.23
C ASN A 28 -13.98 33.17 -6.78
N GLU A 29 -15.07 33.90 -6.51
CA GLU A 29 -15.62 34.02 -5.15
C GLU A 29 -16.03 32.64 -4.58
N ILE A 30 -16.69 31.80 -5.40
CA ILE A 30 -17.06 30.44 -5.01
C ILE A 30 -15.82 29.59 -4.70
N LEU A 31 -14.77 29.69 -5.52
CA LEU A 31 -13.51 28.98 -5.31
C LEU A 31 -12.82 29.43 -4.01
N GLU A 32 -12.82 30.73 -3.73
CA GLU A 32 -12.28 31.27 -2.48
C GLU A 32 -13.03 30.73 -1.25
N GLN A 33 -14.37 30.67 -1.31
CA GLN A 33 -15.18 30.09 -0.25
C GLN A 33 -14.84 28.61 -0.03
N LYS A 34 -14.67 27.82 -1.11
CA LYS A 34 -14.26 26.42 -1.04
C LYS A 34 -12.86 26.26 -0.43
N LEU A 35 -11.90 27.07 -0.87
CA LEU A 35 -10.54 27.09 -0.32
C LEU A 35 -10.54 27.44 1.17
N CYS A 36 -11.35 28.42 1.58
CA CYS A 36 -11.46 28.80 2.99
C CYS A 36 -12.01 27.65 3.85
N LYS A 37 -13.06 26.96 3.39
CA LYS A 37 -13.60 25.76 4.06
C LYS A 37 -12.55 24.65 4.15
N ALA A 38 -11.85 24.35 3.06
CA ALA A 38 -10.79 23.35 3.03
C ALA A 38 -9.65 23.70 4.00
N ARG A 39 -9.21 24.96 4.04
CA ARG A 39 -8.18 25.44 4.98
C ARG A 39 -8.59 25.26 6.44
N ARG A 40 -9.84 25.61 6.79
CA ARG A 40 -10.37 25.38 8.14
C ARG A 40 -10.38 23.90 8.50
N HIS A 41 -10.83 23.05 7.57
CA HIS A 41 -10.85 21.61 7.76
C HIS A 41 -9.44 21.04 7.99
N ILE A 42 -8.47 21.44 7.17
CA ILE A 42 -7.06 21.04 7.32
C ILE A 42 -6.51 21.49 8.68
N LYS A 43 -6.81 22.72 9.11
CA LYS A 43 -6.39 23.22 10.42
C LYS A 43 -6.95 22.36 11.56
N ARG A 44 -8.23 21.97 11.47
CA ARG A 44 -8.88 21.06 12.44
C ARG A 44 -8.20 19.69 12.46
N LEU A 45 -8.03 19.04 11.30
CA LEU A 45 -7.37 17.74 11.21
C LEU A 45 -5.93 17.76 11.73
N ARG A 46 -5.19 18.85 11.47
CA ARG A 46 -3.83 19.03 12.00
C ARG A 46 -3.81 19.09 13.52
N LEU A 47 -4.78 19.78 14.14
CA LEU A 47 -4.90 19.84 15.59
C LEU A 47 -5.26 18.48 16.17
N GLU A 48 -6.25 17.81 15.59
CA GLU A 48 -6.66 16.45 16.00
C GLU A 48 -5.50 15.46 15.91
N ARG A 49 -4.74 15.50 14.81
CA ARG A 49 -3.51 14.71 14.65
C ARG A 49 -2.47 15.02 15.73
N SER A 50 -2.28 16.30 16.06
CA SER A 50 -1.34 16.71 17.13
C SER A 50 -1.74 16.12 18.48
N LEU A 51 -3.02 16.17 18.83
CA LEU A 51 -3.55 15.65 20.10
C LEU A 51 -3.47 14.11 20.16
N LEU A 52 -3.76 13.43 19.05
CA LEU A 52 -3.63 11.97 18.97
C LEU A 52 -2.17 11.52 19.09
N LEU A 53 -1.23 12.22 18.46
CA LEU A 53 0.20 11.95 18.62
C LEU A 53 0.64 12.11 20.08
N GLU A 54 0.22 13.20 20.73
CA GLU A 54 0.52 13.41 22.15
C GLU A 54 -0.06 12.29 23.03
N ARG A 55 -1.25 11.78 22.71
CA ARG A 55 -1.84 10.62 23.41
C ARG A 55 -1.06 9.34 23.18
N VAL A 56 -0.62 9.07 21.95
CA VAL A 56 0.20 7.90 21.61
C VAL A 56 1.55 7.96 22.31
N ASP A 57 2.18 9.13 22.39
CA ASP A 57 3.45 9.32 23.09
C ASP A 57 3.30 9.12 24.61
N LYS A 58 2.14 9.47 25.20
CA LYS A 58 1.82 9.18 26.59
C LYS A 58 1.64 7.68 26.84
N VAL A 59 0.90 6.98 25.99
CA VAL A 59 0.70 5.52 26.10
C VAL A 59 2.02 4.74 25.88
N ASN A 60 2.92 5.24 25.03
CA ASN A 60 4.23 4.61 24.80
C ASN A 60 5.22 4.81 25.97
N ASN A 61 5.06 5.85 26.80
CA ASN A 61 5.93 6.06 27.96
C ASN A 61 5.52 5.23 29.19
N ASP A 62 4.28 4.74 29.26
CA ASP A 62 3.79 3.88 30.37
C ASP A 62 3.97 2.37 30.11
N HIS A 63 4.47 1.97 28.94
CA HIS A 63 4.76 0.57 28.60
C HIS A 63 6.26 0.35 28.30
N HIS A 64 7.07 0.27 29.36
CA HIS A 64 8.32 -0.46 29.27
C HIS A 64 7.98 -1.97 29.22
N SER A 65 8.27 -2.62 28.09
CA SER A 65 8.02 -4.03 27.71
C SER A 65 6.64 -4.31 27.10
N ASP A 66 6.53 -4.36 25.77
CA ASP A 66 6.31 -5.62 25.02
C ASP A 66 6.03 -5.35 23.53
N SER A 67 6.76 -6.10 22.70
CA SER A 67 6.54 -6.50 21.31
C SER A 67 5.49 -5.79 20.42
N GLY A 68 6.00 -5.22 19.32
CA GLY A 68 5.57 -5.66 17.98
C GLY A 68 4.15 -5.32 17.51
N SER A 69 4.09 -4.32 16.60
CA SER A 69 3.12 -4.17 15.51
C SER A 69 1.68 -3.78 15.85
N GLU A 70 1.26 -2.60 15.38
CA GLU A 70 0.17 -2.53 14.39
C GLU A 70 0.17 -1.21 13.59
N ILE A 71 -0.07 -1.35 12.28
CA ILE A 71 0.16 -0.34 11.23
C ILE A 71 -1.21 0.11 10.67
N LEU A 72 -1.36 1.41 10.39
CA LEU A 72 -1.87 2.04 9.13
C LEU A 72 -2.84 3.21 9.36
N HIS A 73 -2.42 4.41 8.94
CA HIS A 73 -3.32 5.39 8.31
C HIS A 73 -2.92 5.48 6.84
N ASN A 74 -3.88 5.16 5.96
CA ASN A 74 -3.74 5.33 4.51
C ASN A 74 -3.77 6.83 4.18
N ASP A 75 -2.59 7.43 4.03
CA ASP A 75 -2.41 8.76 3.46
C ASP A 75 -2.48 8.69 1.91
N PHE A 76 -3.68 8.65 1.35
CA PHE A 76 -3.90 9.21 0.01
C PHE A 76 -3.91 10.74 0.16
N GLU A 77 -2.70 11.32 0.18
CA GLU A 77 -2.32 12.68 -0.21
C GLU A 77 -1.01 13.05 0.49
N LYS A 78 0.04 12.28 0.19
CA LYS A 78 1.41 12.74 0.37
C LYS A 78 2.00 12.83 -1.02
N HIS A 79 1.97 14.03 -1.61
CA HIS A 79 2.85 14.37 -2.71
C HIS A 79 4.30 14.18 -2.24
N LYS A 80 4.80 12.96 -2.38
CA LYS A 80 6.20 12.63 -2.22
C LYS A 80 6.87 13.30 -3.41
N ASN A 81 7.70 14.28 -3.13
CA ASN A 81 8.72 14.72 -4.05
C ASN A 81 9.65 13.50 -4.28
N ILE A 82 9.33 12.66 -5.27
CA ILE A 82 10.08 11.45 -5.58
C ILE A 82 11.37 11.92 -6.23
N LYS A 83 12.39 12.16 -5.41
CA LYS A 83 13.76 12.24 -5.89
C LYS A 83 14.04 10.95 -6.66
N PRO A 84 14.61 11.00 -7.87
CA PRO A 84 14.94 9.80 -8.63
C PRO A 84 15.81 8.90 -7.76
N LYS A 85 15.33 7.67 -7.50
CA LYS A 85 16.11 6.67 -6.77
C LYS A 85 17.36 6.41 -7.61
N LYS A 86 18.54 6.56 -7.01
CA LYS A 86 19.80 6.14 -7.64
C LYS A 86 19.64 4.69 -8.09
N LYS A 87 20.11 4.38 -9.32
CA LYS A 87 20.11 3.01 -9.83
C LYS A 87 20.87 2.16 -8.80
N LYS A 88 20.19 1.17 -8.21
CA LYS A 88 20.84 0.24 -7.28
C LYS A 88 21.80 -0.61 -8.11
N ASP A 89 23.00 -0.82 -7.59
CA ASP A 89 23.99 -1.67 -8.27
C ASP A 89 23.38 -3.06 -8.51
N PRO A 90 23.38 -3.56 -9.76
CA PRO A 90 22.75 -4.85 -10.09
C PRO A 90 23.43 -6.03 -9.39
N ASN A 91 24.67 -5.83 -8.93
CA ASN A 91 25.47 -6.85 -8.24
C ASN A 91 25.38 -6.76 -6.71
N ALA A 92 24.64 -5.79 -6.15
CA ALA A 92 24.44 -5.75 -4.71
C ALA A 92 23.42 -6.84 -4.29
N PRO A 93 23.67 -7.56 -3.18
CA PRO A 93 22.69 -8.46 -2.59
C PRO A 93 21.35 -7.74 -2.42
N LYS A 94 20.24 -8.41 -2.79
CA LYS A 94 18.90 -7.88 -2.53
C LYS A 94 18.49 -8.28 -1.12
N GLY A 95 18.19 -7.30 -0.28
CA GLY A 95 17.68 -7.55 1.07
C GLY A 95 16.37 -8.33 1.04
N PRO A 96 16.10 -9.16 2.06
CA PRO A 96 14.82 -9.84 2.17
C PRO A 96 13.71 -8.79 2.28
N GLY A 97 12.56 -9.10 1.67
CA GLY A 97 11.37 -8.26 1.83
C GLY A 97 10.88 -8.30 3.27
N ASN A 98 10.04 -7.34 3.68
CA ASN A 98 9.38 -7.39 5.00
C ASN A 98 8.71 -8.75 5.24
N VAL A 99 8.51 -9.15 6.50
CA VAL A 99 7.86 -10.41 6.93
C VAL A 99 6.55 -10.68 6.17
N PHE A 100 5.73 -9.64 5.93
CA PHE A 100 4.53 -9.77 5.12
C PHE A 100 4.79 -10.13 3.65
N PHE A 101 5.86 -9.61 3.04
CA PHE A 101 6.26 -10.01 1.68
C PHE A 101 6.76 -11.45 1.64
N LEU A 102 7.45 -11.92 2.69
CA LEU A 102 7.81 -13.33 2.83
C LEU A 102 6.56 -14.20 2.89
N PHE A 103 5.58 -13.83 3.74
CA PHE A 103 4.28 -14.49 3.78
C PHE A 103 3.59 -14.53 2.40
N CYS A 104 3.51 -13.38 1.71
CA CYS A 104 2.93 -13.31 0.37
C CYS A 104 3.68 -14.20 -0.63
N ARG A 105 5.02 -14.26 -0.59
CA ARG A 105 5.80 -15.15 -1.47
C ARG A 105 5.44 -16.61 -1.24
N MET A 106 5.28 -17.03 0.01
CA MET A 106 4.99 -18.43 0.35
C MET A 106 3.54 -18.84 0.06
N GLU A 107 2.60 -17.91 0.23
CA GLU A 107 1.17 -18.23 0.23
C GLU A 107 0.47 -17.85 -1.08
N ARG A 108 1.07 -16.96 -1.89
CA ARG A 108 0.51 -16.51 -3.18
C ARG A 108 0.32 -17.66 -4.16
N ASP A 109 1.26 -18.59 -4.22
CA ASP A 109 1.17 -19.71 -5.16
C ASP A 109 0.01 -20.64 -4.80
N LYS A 110 -0.23 -20.87 -3.49
CA LYS A 110 -1.39 -21.62 -3.00
C LYS A 110 -2.70 -20.95 -3.38
N ILE A 111 -2.84 -19.64 -3.08
CA ILE A 111 -4.07 -18.90 -3.39
C ILE A 111 -4.30 -18.81 -4.91
N LYS A 112 -3.23 -18.71 -5.71
CA LYS A 112 -3.32 -18.69 -7.18
C LYS A 112 -3.73 -20.06 -7.75
N VAL A 113 -3.32 -21.17 -7.14
CA VAL A 113 -3.77 -22.51 -7.52
C VAL A 113 -5.24 -22.71 -7.13
N GLU A 114 -5.66 -22.23 -5.96
CA GLU A 114 -7.05 -22.28 -5.50
C GLU A 114 -7.96 -21.34 -6.33
N ASN A 115 -7.42 -20.22 -6.81
CA ASN A 115 -8.17 -19.18 -7.53
C ASN A 115 -7.43 -18.79 -8.83
N PRO A 116 -7.40 -19.67 -9.84
CA PRO A 116 -6.65 -19.43 -11.07
C PRO A 116 -7.22 -18.30 -11.94
N GLU A 117 -8.51 -18.00 -11.79
CA GLU A 117 -9.24 -16.96 -12.54
C GLU A 117 -9.19 -15.57 -11.87
N GLU A 118 -8.76 -15.50 -10.60
CA GLU A 118 -8.75 -14.24 -9.84
C GLU A 118 -7.58 -13.33 -10.27
N ASN A 119 -7.86 -12.03 -10.30
CA ASN A 119 -6.85 -11.05 -10.67
C ASN A 119 -5.75 -10.97 -9.59
N ILE A 120 -4.53 -10.65 -10.01
CA ILE A 120 -3.36 -10.50 -9.12
C ILE A 120 -3.63 -9.49 -7.98
N GLY A 121 -4.43 -8.45 -8.27
CA GLY A 121 -4.86 -7.47 -7.28
C GLY A 121 -5.74 -8.09 -6.18
N ASP A 122 -6.68 -8.95 -6.54
CA ASP A 122 -7.60 -9.61 -5.62
C ASP A 122 -6.88 -10.69 -4.80
N VAL A 123 -5.97 -11.45 -5.41
CA VAL A 123 -5.06 -12.37 -4.69
C VAL A 123 -4.25 -11.62 -3.63
N THR A 124 -3.72 -10.43 -3.96
CA THR A 124 -2.97 -9.60 -3.01
C THR A 124 -3.85 -9.12 -1.85
N ARG A 125 -5.11 -8.80 -2.13
CA ARG A 125 -6.08 -8.40 -1.10
C ARG A 125 -6.43 -9.56 -0.17
N LEU A 126 -6.65 -10.76 -0.73
CA LEU A 126 -6.91 -11.98 0.05
C LEU A 126 -5.74 -12.33 0.98
N LEU A 127 -4.50 -12.23 0.48
CA LEU A 127 -3.30 -12.41 1.30
C LEU A 127 -3.23 -11.41 2.46
N ALA A 128 -3.56 -10.13 2.21
CA ALA A 128 -3.58 -9.13 3.25
C ALA A 128 -4.62 -9.43 4.35
N LEU A 129 -5.79 -9.97 3.97
CA LEU A 129 -6.82 -10.41 4.92
C LEU A 129 -6.35 -11.65 5.70
N LYS A 130 -5.78 -12.65 5.03
CA LYS A 130 -5.25 -13.86 5.67
C LYS A 130 -4.16 -13.52 6.69
N TRP A 131 -3.21 -12.66 6.33
CA TRP A 131 -2.17 -12.17 7.26
C TRP A 131 -2.74 -11.49 8.50
N LYS A 132 -3.82 -10.70 8.35
CA LYS A 132 -4.49 -10.09 9.49
C LYS A 132 -5.14 -11.13 10.40
N GLY A 133 -5.73 -12.17 9.81
CA GLY A 133 -6.36 -13.28 10.53
C GLY A 133 -5.41 -14.24 11.23
N LEU A 134 -4.13 -14.29 10.85
CA LEU A 134 -3.15 -15.17 11.49
C LEU A 134 -2.91 -14.80 12.96
N THR A 135 -2.79 -15.83 13.81
CA THR A 135 -2.47 -15.66 15.23
C THR A 135 -1.00 -15.25 15.44
N LYS A 136 -0.64 -14.89 16.68
CA LYS A 136 0.74 -14.52 17.01
C LYS A 136 1.70 -15.69 16.79
N GLU A 137 1.26 -16.90 17.07
CA GLU A 137 2.03 -18.14 16.94
C GLU A 137 2.30 -18.46 15.47
N GLU A 138 1.29 -18.30 14.61
CA GLU A 138 1.42 -18.53 13.17
C GLU A 138 2.31 -17.47 12.54
N LYS A 139 2.12 -16.20 12.92
CA LYS A 139 2.99 -15.10 12.51
C LYS A 139 4.43 -15.33 12.94
N LYS A 140 4.66 -15.89 14.13
CA LYS A 140 6.00 -16.14 14.68
C LYS A 140 6.87 -16.97 13.73
N VAL A 141 6.31 -17.99 13.09
CA VAL A 141 7.03 -18.82 12.11
C VAL A 141 7.58 -17.97 10.95
N TYR A 142 6.80 -17.00 10.47
CA TYR A 142 7.25 -16.08 9.42
C TYR A 142 8.27 -15.06 9.93
N TYR A 143 8.14 -14.58 11.18
CA TYR A 143 9.15 -13.72 11.81
C TYR A 143 10.49 -14.44 12.01
N ASP A 144 10.47 -15.70 12.45
CA ASP A 144 11.66 -16.52 12.64
C ASP A 144 12.33 -16.81 11.28
N THR A 145 11.54 -17.11 10.25
CA THR A 145 12.05 -17.30 8.88
C THR A 145 12.65 -16.01 8.32
N PHE A 146 11.99 -14.87 8.52
CA PHE A 146 12.51 -13.56 8.10
C PHE A 146 13.81 -13.20 8.82
N LYS A 147 13.93 -13.51 10.12
CA LYS A 147 15.16 -13.29 10.87
C LYS A 147 16.32 -14.09 10.26
N LYS A 148 16.07 -15.35 9.91
CA LYS A 148 17.06 -16.19 9.23
C LYS A 148 17.46 -15.61 7.85
N GLU A 149 16.51 -15.20 7.01
CA GLU A 149 16.83 -14.57 5.72
C GLU A 149 17.59 -13.24 5.88
N MET A 150 17.32 -12.49 6.96
CA MET A 150 18.06 -11.27 7.31
C MET A 150 19.50 -11.55 7.69
N ASP A 151 19.75 -12.57 8.51
CA ASP A 151 21.09 -12.97 8.93
C ASP A 151 21.91 -13.45 7.71
N GLU A 152 21.31 -14.25 6.82
CA GLU A 152 21.93 -14.70 5.57
C GLU A 152 22.26 -13.52 4.63
N TYR A 153 21.37 -12.53 4.54
CA TYR A 153 21.61 -11.32 3.77
C TYR A 153 22.73 -10.45 4.36
N GLU A 154 22.81 -10.34 5.68
CA GLU A 154 23.88 -9.58 6.35
C GLU A 154 25.25 -10.23 6.08
N GLU A 155 25.32 -11.56 6.14
CA GLU A 155 26.52 -12.31 5.78
C GLU A 155 26.90 -12.11 4.31
N ALA A 156 25.94 -12.23 3.39
CA ALA A 156 26.16 -11.99 1.96
C ALA A 156 26.61 -10.54 1.66
N MET A 157 26.04 -9.55 2.37
CA MET A 157 26.44 -8.15 2.26
C MET A 157 27.85 -7.91 2.79
N LYS A 158 28.24 -8.61 3.86
CA LYS A 158 29.61 -8.55 4.39
C LYS A 158 30.61 -9.09 3.38
N SER A 159 30.35 -10.26 2.78
CA SER A 159 31.20 -10.83 1.73
C SER A 159 31.25 -9.98 0.46
N TYR A 160 30.13 -9.34 0.06
CA TYR A 160 30.10 -8.40 -1.05
C TYR A 160 30.95 -7.15 -0.78
N LYS A 161 30.87 -6.60 0.44
CA LYS A 161 31.65 -5.43 0.85
C LYS A 161 33.15 -5.73 0.96
N GLU A 162 33.51 -6.96 1.31
CA GLU A 162 34.90 -7.46 1.35
C GLU A 162 35.44 -7.84 -0.04
N GLY A 163 34.61 -7.75 -1.10
CA GLY A 163 35.03 -7.97 -2.49
C GLY A 163 35.22 -9.44 -2.88
N LEU A 164 34.69 -10.38 -2.10
CA LEU A 164 34.82 -11.83 -2.36
C LEU A 164 33.77 -12.38 -3.34
N ILE A 165 32.73 -11.62 -3.66
CA ILE A 165 31.58 -12.10 -4.44
C ILE A 165 31.18 -11.04 -5.48
N ASP A 166 31.44 -11.31 -6.76
CA ASP A 166 31.08 -10.42 -7.89
C ASP A 166 29.58 -10.43 -8.21
N SER A 167 28.84 -11.44 -7.74
CA SER A 167 27.38 -11.54 -7.90
C SER A 167 26.76 -12.34 -6.75
N PRO A 168 25.76 -11.80 -6.02
CA PRO A 168 25.16 -12.46 -4.89
C PRO A 168 24.36 -13.69 -5.36
N PRO A 169 24.33 -14.80 -4.60
CA PRO A 169 23.36 -15.85 -4.86
C PRO A 169 21.96 -15.22 -4.83
N HIS A 170 21.22 -15.39 -5.93
CA HIS A 170 19.82 -15.01 -5.96
C HIS A 170 19.12 -15.87 -4.92
N ILE A 171 18.62 -15.26 -3.83
CA ILE A 171 17.75 -15.94 -2.87
C ILE A 171 16.38 -16.14 -3.55
N GLN A 172 16.34 -16.97 -4.59
CA GLN A 172 15.21 -17.82 -4.93
C GLN A 172 15.55 -19.19 -4.35
N ASN A 173 15.50 -19.28 -3.03
CA ASN A 173 15.50 -20.58 -2.39
C ASN A 173 14.04 -21.01 -2.34
N ASP A 174 13.74 -22.15 -2.98
CA ASP A 174 12.50 -22.88 -2.82
C ASP A 174 12.34 -23.21 -1.32
N ILE A 175 11.57 -22.40 -0.60
CA ILE A 175 11.31 -22.63 0.83
C ILE A 175 10.18 -23.66 0.91
N PRO A 176 10.35 -24.75 1.68
CA PRO A 176 9.37 -25.83 1.75
C PRO A 176 8.00 -25.29 2.19
N ILE A 177 6.96 -25.77 1.51
CA ILE A 177 5.56 -25.48 1.83
C ILE A 177 5.35 -25.80 3.31
N ILE A 178 5.20 -24.76 4.14
CA ILE A 178 4.75 -24.95 5.51
C ILE A 178 3.30 -25.40 5.40
N GLN A 179 3.08 -26.70 5.60
CA GLN A 179 1.76 -27.31 5.73
C GLN A 179 1.16 -26.75 7.02
N HIS A 180 0.27 -25.77 6.87
CA HIS A 180 -0.63 -25.40 7.94
C HIS A 180 -1.51 -26.61 8.21
N GLN A 181 -1.43 -27.19 9.41
CA GLN A 181 -2.26 -28.32 9.81
C GLN A 181 -3.72 -27.88 9.73
N GLN A 182 -4.45 -28.37 8.73
CA GLN A 182 -5.90 -28.26 8.68
C GLN A 182 -6.45 -29.12 9.81
N HIS A 183 -7.15 -28.49 10.76
CA HIS A 183 -7.88 -29.18 11.82
C HIS A 183 -9.03 -29.97 11.16
N PRO A 184 -9.10 -31.31 11.31
CA PRO A 184 -9.93 -32.15 10.44
C PRO A 184 -11.31 -32.42 11.03
N GLU A 185 -12.19 -31.42 11.20
CA GLU A 185 -13.52 -31.70 11.80
C GLU A 185 -14.74 -31.09 11.09
N ASP A 186 -14.60 -30.51 9.89
CA ASP A 186 -15.77 -30.12 9.09
C ASP A 186 -15.52 -30.43 7.62
N ILE A 187 -15.93 -31.62 7.17
CA ILE A 187 -16.50 -32.00 5.85
C ILE A 187 -16.73 -33.51 5.93
N PHE A 188 -17.77 -33.90 6.64
CA PHE A 188 -18.49 -35.15 6.44
C PHE A 188 -19.91 -34.75 6.05
N ILE A 189 -20.55 -35.48 5.11
CA ILE A 189 -21.91 -35.25 4.53
C ILE A 189 -21.83 -34.32 3.28
N LEU A 190 -21.99 -34.74 2.02
CA LEU A 190 -22.56 -35.91 1.34
C LEU A 190 -21.87 -36.09 -0.02
N ASN A 191 -21.62 -37.33 -0.44
CA ASN A 191 -21.76 -37.73 -1.85
C ASN A 191 -22.20 -39.20 -1.88
N THR A 192 -23.50 -39.38 -1.64
CA THR A 192 -24.25 -40.50 -2.23
C THR A 192 -24.37 -40.26 -3.73
N GLU A 193 -24.35 -41.37 -4.48
CA GLU A 193 -24.71 -41.49 -5.91
C GLU A 193 -23.59 -41.20 -6.93
N ASN A 194 -22.86 -42.25 -7.34
CA ASN A 194 -22.99 -42.85 -8.67
C ASN A 194 -21.74 -43.69 -9.00
N GLU A 195 -21.83 -45.01 -8.84
CA GLU A 195 -21.13 -45.93 -9.73
C GLU A 195 -22.08 -47.06 -10.13
N HIS A 196 -22.84 -46.79 -11.20
CA HIS A 196 -23.36 -47.79 -12.10
C HIS A 196 -22.32 -47.97 -13.22
N THR A 197 -22.14 -49.22 -13.68
CA THR A 197 -21.52 -49.63 -14.96
C THR A 197 -19.98 -49.68 -14.90
N LEU A 198 -19.28 -50.82 -15.01
CA LEU A 198 -19.51 -52.03 -15.79
C LEU A 198 -18.73 -53.20 -15.16
#